data_AF-A0A7V9QRV5-F1
#
_entry.id   AF-A0A7V9QRV5-F1
#
_cell.length_a   1.000
_cell.length_b   1.000
_cell.length_c   1.000
_cell.angle_alpha   90.00
_cell.angle_beta   90.00
_cell.angle_gamma   90.00
#
_symmetry.space_group_name_H-M   'P 1'
#
loop_
_entity.id
_entity.type
_entity.pdbx_description
1 polymer ?
#
loop_
_entity_poly.entity_id
_entity_poly.type
_entity_poly.pdbx_seq_one_letter_code
_entity_poly.pdbx_strand_id
1 'polypeptide(L)' 'ERMFTDLEAEPVPLHPDERVYSPVGMDIGGDGPDAIALAIVAEISAVSSRRSAGHLRDKRGPLHAAAPSVPTAGKA' A
#
# COMPACT_ATOMS: atom_id res chain seq x y z
N GLU A 1 -5.57 0.28 -12.65
CA GLU A 1 -5.51 0.62 -14.09
C GLU A 1 -6.49 1.70 -14.50
N ARG A 2 -7.80 1.63 -14.18
CA ARG A 2 -8.77 2.73 -14.43
C ARG A 2 -8.31 4.11 -13.93
N MET A 3 -7.76 4.19 -12.73
CA MET A 3 -7.25 5.43 -12.14
C MET A 3 -6.17 6.14 -12.99
N PHE A 4 -5.34 5.39 -13.72
CA PHE A 4 -4.32 5.98 -14.59
C PHE A 4 -4.94 6.53 -15.88
N THR A 5 -5.91 5.82 -16.45
CA THR A 5 -6.69 6.28 -17.61
C THR A 5 -7.43 7.59 -17.32
N ASP A 6 -8.00 7.74 -16.12
CA ASP A 6 -8.71 8.98 -15.73
C ASP A 6 -7.76 10.19 -15.59
N LEU A 7 -6.47 9.96 -15.29
CA LEU A 7 -5.46 11.02 -15.18
C LEU A 7 -4.90 11.48 -16.54
N GLU A 8 -5.06 10.69 -17.61
CA GLU A 8 -4.63 11.05 -18.97
C GLU A 8 -5.46 12.19 -19.60
N ALA A 9 -6.61 12.55 -18.98
CA ALA A 9 -7.48 13.63 -19.43
C ALA A 9 -6.87 15.05 -19.25
N GLU A 10 -5.86 15.19 -18.39
CA GLU A 10 -5.03 16.40 -18.23
C GLU A 10 -3.56 15.95 -18.34
N PRO A 11 -2.77 16.40 -19.33
CA PRO A 11 -1.49 15.79 -19.68
C PRO A 11 -0.39 16.15 -18.67
N VAL A 12 -0.43 15.53 -17.49
CA VAL A 12 0.73 15.39 -16.63
C VAL A 12 1.42 14.10 -17.09
N PRO A 13 2.62 14.13 -17.69
CA PRO A 13 3.34 12.92 -18.04
C PRO A 13 3.73 12.17 -16.77
N LEU A 14 2.87 11.23 -16.37
CA LEU A 14 3.12 10.31 -15.27
C LEU A 14 3.93 9.15 -15.83
N HIS A 15 5.22 9.12 -15.50
CA HIS A 15 5.95 7.86 -15.55
C HIS A 15 5.54 7.04 -14.31
N PRO A 16 4.84 5.90 -14.48
CA PRO A 16 4.18 5.20 -13.37
C PRO A 16 5.16 4.66 -12.34
N ASP A 17 6.41 4.41 -12.72
CA ASP A 17 7.22 3.42 -11.99
C ASP A 17 8.02 3.99 -10.81
N GLU A 18 8.33 5.29 -10.81
CA GLU A 18 9.20 5.87 -9.77
C GLU A 18 8.49 6.83 -8.80
N ARG A 19 7.44 7.52 -9.28
CA ARG A 19 6.75 8.56 -8.50
C ARG A 19 5.53 8.06 -7.74
N VAL A 20 5.01 6.88 -8.10
CA VAL A 20 3.81 6.31 -7.48
C VAL A 20 4.21 5.32 -6.39
N TYR A 21 3.63 5.49 -5.21
CA TYR A 21 3.77 4.58 -4.08
C TYR A 21 2.47 3.76 -3.97
N SER A 22 2.49 2.58 -4.57
CA SER A 22 1.36 1.65 -4.55
C SER A 22 1.89 0.24 -4.30
N PRO A 23 1.49 -0.42 -3.19
CA PRO A 23 0.64 0.10 -2.10
C PRO A 23 1.29 1.28 -1.35
N VAL A 24 0.46 2.21 -0.88
CA VAL A 24 0.89 3.39 -0.11
C VAL A 24 1.14 3.02 1.34
N GLY A 25 2.14 3.64 1.95
CA GLY A 25 2.48 3.52 3.36
C GLY A 25 3.69 2.64 3.64
N MET A 26 4.19 2.77 4.87
CA MET A 26 5.30 1.98 5.39
C MET A 26 4.81 0.67 6.03
N ASP A 27 5.59 -0.41 5.95
CA ASP A 27 5.27 -1.70 6.55
C ASP A 27 5.47 -1.65 8.08
N ILE A 28 4.40 -1.26 8.79
CA ILE A 28 4.37 -1.15 10.25
C ILE A 28 3.56 -2.28 10.94
N GLY A 29 3.01 -3.22 10.17
CA GLY A 29 2.32 -4.41 10.67
C GLY A 29 0.91 -4.22 11.26
N GLY A 30 0.25 -3.08 11.02
CA GLY A 30 -1.13 -2.83 11.49
C GLY A 30 -2.14 -2.66 10.36
N ASP A 31 -3.33 -3.23 10.53
CA ASP A 31 -4.39 -3.29 9.50
C ASP A 31 -5.57 -2.32 9.76
N GLY A 32 -5.59 -1.65 10.92
CA GLY A 32 -6.64 -0.71 11.30
C GLY A 32 -6.50 0.66 10.62
N PRO A 33 -7.56 1.47 10.55
CA PRO A 33 -7.52 2.79 9.91
C PRO A 33 -6.46 3.72 10.53
N ASP A 34 -6.27 3.67 11.85
CA ASP A 34 -5.25 4.45 12.54
C ASP A 34 -3.82 4.03 12.16
N ALA A 35 -3.61 2.72 11.97
CA ALA A 35 -2.33 2.18 11.52
C ALA A 35 -2.06 2.55 10.06
N ILE A 36 -3.08 2.47 9.20
CA ILE A 36 -2.99 2.90 7.80
C ILE A 36 -2.65 4.40 7.71
N ALA A 37 -3.32 5.25 8.49
CA ALA A 37 -3.04 6.67 8.55
C ALA A 37 -1.60 6.96 9.00
N LEU A 38 -1.14 6.29 10.07
CA LEU A 38 0.22 6.42 10.55
C LEU A 38 1.26 5.95 9.51
N ALA A 39 0.99 4.84 8.82
CA ALA A 39 1.86 4.31 7.77
C ALA A 39 2.05 5.30 6.61
N ILE A 40 0.98 5.98 6.20
CA ILE A 40 1.02 7.02 5.15
C ILE A 40 1.84 8.23 5.61
N VAL A 41 1.57 8.76 6.81
CA VAL A 41 2.30 9.93 7.33
C VAL A 41 3.79 9.63 7.52
N ALA A 42 4.12 8.41 7.97
CA ALA A 42 5.50 7.95 8.09
C ALA A 42 6.20 7.88 6.73
N GLU A 43 5.53 7.34 5.70
CA GLU A 43 6.06 7.28 4.33
C GLU A 43 6.33 8.68 3.76
N ILE A 44 5.38 9.61 3.90
CA ILE A 44 5.57 11.00 3.45
C ILE A 44 6.79 11.62 4.14
N SER A 45 6.90 11.45 5.45
CA SER A 45 8.01 12.00 6.25
C SER A 45 9.37 11.43 5.81
N ALA A 46 9.44 10.12 5.54
CA ALA A 46 10.66 9.46 5.08
C ALA A 46 11.09 9.97 3.69
N VAL A 47 10.14 10.08 2.75
CA VAL A 47 10.37 10.60 1.40
C VAL A 47 10.84 12.06 1.45
N SER A 48 10.14 12.92 2.21
CA SER A 48 10.53 14.33 2.39
C SER A 48 11.92 14.49 3.02
N SER A 49 12.29 13.57 3.91
CA SER A 49 13.59 13.55 4.58
C SER A 49 14.69 12.83 3.79
N ARG A 50 14.38 12.31 2.59
CA ARG A 50 15.28 11.48 1.77
C ARG A 50 15.89 10.31 2.56
N ARG A 51 15.09 9.67 3.41
CA ARG A 51 15.48 8.50 4.20
C ARG A 51 14.95 7.23 3.57
N SER A 52 15.73 6.16 3.67
CA SER A 52 15.25 4.81 3.37
C SER A 52 14.24 4.38 4.44
N ALA A 53 13.15 3.77 4.00
CA ALA A 53 12.08 3.23 4.81
C ALA A 53 11.60 1.91 4.21
N GLY A 54 10.96 1.06 5.01
CA GLY A 54 10.32 -0.17 4.52
C GLY A 54 8.99 0.15 3.85
N HIS A 55 9.00 0.58 2.59
CA HIS A 55 7.77 0.89 1.86
C HIS A 55 6.99 -0.38 1.55
N LEU A 56 5.66 -0.34 1.65
CA LEU A 56 4.80 -1.48 1.33
C LEU A 56 4.93 -1.92 -0.13
N ARG A 57 5.22 -0.98 -1.06
CA ARG A 57 5.51 -1.30 -2.47
C ARG A 57 6.73 -2.20 -2.68
N ASP A 58 7.67 -2.20 -1.74
CA ASP A 58 8.89 -3.01 -1.80
C ASP A 58 8.69 -4.40 -1.15
N LYS A 59 7.57 -4.60 -0.45
CA LYS A 59 7.23 -5.85 0.23
C LYS A 59 6.94 -6.95 -0.79
N ARG A 60 7.55 -8.12 -0.58
CA ARG A 60 7.25 -9.33 -1.36
C ARG A 60 6.19 -10.16 -0.64
N GLY A 61 5.12 -10.50 -1.35
CA GLY A 61 4.03 -11.34 -0.84
C GLY A 61 2.79 -10.55 -0.42
N PRO A 62 1.77 -11.22 0.17
CA PRO A 62 0.52 -10.59 0.57
C PRO A 62 0.74 -9.50 1.64
N LEU A 63 -0.05 -8.44 1.58
CA LEU A 63 -0.06 -7.41 2.63
C LEU A 63 -0.69 -7.92 3.93
N HIS A 64 -1.78 -8.69 3.80
CA HIS A 64 -2.52 -9.26 4.92
C HIS A 64 -2.18 -10.74 5.09
N ALA A 65 -2.04 -11.20 6.34
CA ALA A 65 -1.98 -12.62 6.63
C ALA A 65 -3.32 -13.29 6.24
N ALA A 66 -3.28 -14.46 5.63
CA ALA A 66 -4.50 -15.24 5.42
C ALA A 66 -5.12 -15.53 6.79
N ALA A 67 -6.34 -15.06 7.03
CA ALA A 67 -7.09 -15.45 8.21
C ALA A 67 -7.13 -16.99 8.26
N PRO A 68 -6.94 -17.63 9.44
CA PRO A 68 -7.09 -19.07 9.53
C PRO A 68 -8.50 -19.41 9.06
N SER A 69 -8.61 -20.16 7.96
CA SER A 69 -9.89 -20.68 7.49
C SER A 69 -10.44 -21.56 8.60
N VAL A 70 -11.43 -21.07 9.34
CA VAL A 70 -12.17 -21.90 10.30
C VAL A 70 -12.80 -23.02 9.48
N PRO A 71 -12.47 -24.31 9.72
CA PRO A 71 -13.12 -25.40 9.02
C PRO A 71 -14.61 -25.35 9.37
N THR A 72 -15.44 -25.00 8.39
CA THR A 72 -16.90 -25.02 8.53
C THR A 72 -17.29 -26.45 8.84
N ALA A 73 -17.71 -26.72 10.08
CA ALA A 73 -18.21 -28.02 10.48
C ALA A 73 -19.34 -28.43 9.52
N GLY A 74 -19.21 -29.65 8.98
CA GLY A 74 -20.05 -30.19 7.93
C GLY A 74 -21.54 -30.04 8.23
N LYS A 75 -22.30 -29.61 7.23
CA LYS A 75 -23.72 -29.89 7.17
C LYS A 75 -23.87 -31.40 6.93
N ALA A 76 -24.30 -32.10 7.97
CA ALA A 76 -24.89 -33.43 7.86
C ALA A 76 -26.24 -33.35 7.14
#